data_AF-A0A117UYC8-F1
#
_entry.id   AF-A0A117UYC8-F1
#
_cell.length_a   1.000
_cell.length_b   1.000
_cell.length_c   1.000
_cell.angle_alpha   90.00
_cell.angle_beta   90.00
_cell.angle_gamma   90.00
#
_symmetry.space_group_name_H-M   'P 1'
#
loop_
_entity.id
_entity.type
_entity.pdbx_description
1 polymer ?
#
loop_
_entity_poly.entity_id
_entity_poly.type
_entity_poly.pdbx_seq_one_letter_code
_entity_poly.pdbx_strand_id
1 'polypeptide(L)'
;MIVLAWPRVEGYAMTGSAYGARVACSCRFVGGRPLGDCRKDFEPGMDLITLSEDTAARSVTARFPMVARQTATYREGWGCVLEPWSR
;
A
#
# COMPACT_ATOMS: atom_id res chain seq x y z
N MET A 1 27.00 10.07 -2.45
CA MET A 1 26.51 8.95 -1.61
C MET A 1 25.00 8.75 -1.70
N ILE A 2 24.17 9.80 -1.61
CA ILE A 2 22.70 9.70 -1.73
C ILE A 2 22.25 9.20 -3.13
N VAL A 3 22.91 9.66 -4.20
CA VAL A 3 22.57 9.29 -5.59
C VAL A 3 22.71 7.78 -5.88
N LEU A 4 23.66 7.09 -5.24
CA LEU A 4 23.86 5.64 -5.42
C LEU A 4 22.79 4.80 -4.69
N ALA A 5 22.23 5.33 -3.61
CA ALA A 5 21.16 4.66 -2.85
C ALA A 5 19.77 4.89 -3.45
N TRP A 6 19.61 5.94 -4.26
CA TRP A 6 18.33 6.38 -4.83
C TRP A 6 17.52 5.29 -5.56
N PRO A 7 18.07 4.54 -6.54
CA PRO A 7 17.30 3.50 -7.24
C PRO A 7 16.85 2.37 -6.32
N ARG A 8 17.60 2.14 -5.23
CA ARG A 8 17.25 1.12 -4.24
C ARG A 8 16.13 1.61 -3.31
N VAL A 9 16.18 2.86 -2.88
CA VAL A 9 15.12 3.50 -2.08
C VAL A 9 13.81 3.53 -2.86
N GLU A 10 13.85 3.93 -4.12
CA GLU A 10 12.68 3.96 -5.00
C GLU A 10 12.05 2.56 -5.16
N GLY A 11 12.87 1.54 -5.43
CA GLY A 11 12.41 0.16 -5.52
C GLY A 11 11.73 -0.31 -4.24
N TYR A 12 12.34 -0.10 -3.07
CA TYR A 12 11.74 -0.48 -1.78
C TYR A 12 10.47 0.31 -1.48
N ALA A 13 10.46 1.62 -1.76
CA ALA A 13 9.28 2.46 -1.55
C ALA A 13 8.10 2.01 -2.43
N MET A 14 8.37 1.65 -3.69
CA MET A 14 7.36 1.12 -4.61
C MET A 14 6.84 -0.24 -4.16
N THR A 15 7.73 -1.18 -3.85
CA THR A 15 7.33 -2.51 -3.36
C THR A 15 6.57 -2.43 -2.03
N GLY A 16 7.07 -1.64 -1.08
CA GLY A 16 6.42 -1.43 0.21
C GLY A 16 5.04 -0.80 0.06
N SER A 17 4.91 0.25 -0.76
CA SER A 17 3.60 0.87 -1.03
C SER A 17 2.65 -0.11 -1.72
N ALA A 18 3.11 -0.88 -2.71
CA ALA A 18 2.29 -1.86 -3.42
C ALA A 18 1.76 -2.95 -2.47
N TYR A 19 2.66 -3.52 -1.67
CA TYR A 19 2.32 -4.53 -0.67
C TYR A 19 1.38 -3.95 0.39
N GLY A 20 1.70 -2.78 0.95
CA GLY A 20 0.90 -2.10 1.96
C GLY A 20 -0.52 -1.79 1.48
N ALA A 21 -0.68 -1.32 0.24
CA ALA A 21 -1.98 -1.05 -0.34
C ALA A 21 -2.82 -2.33 -0.45
N ARG A 22 -2.23 -3.42 -0.96
CA ARG A 22 -2.94 -4.69 -1.15
C ARG A 22 -3.32 -5.35 0.17
N VAL A 23 -2.40 -5.40 1.13
CA VAL A 23 -2.63 -6.00 2.45
C VAL A 23 -3.65 -5.20 3.23
N ALA A 24 -3.52 -3.87 3.28
CA ALA A 24 -4.47 -3.02 3.97
C ALA A 24 -5.88 -3.08 3.34
N CYS A 25 -5.97 -3.09 2.00
CA CYS A 25 -7.24 -3.31 1.30
C CYS A 25 -7.87 -4.67 1.71
N SER A 26 -7.06 -5.73 1.73
CA SER A 26 -7.56 -7.07 2.05
C SER A 26 -8.01 -7.14 3.50
N CYS A 27 -7.21 -6.64 4.43
CA CYS A 27 -7.56 -6.55 5.84
C CYS A 27 -8.86 -5.74 6.06
N ARG A 28 -9.04 -4.63 5.34
CA ARG A 28 -10.19 -3.73 5.49
C ARG A 28 -11.48 -4.27 4.87
N PHE A 29 -11.44 -4.72 3.62
CA PHE A 29 -12.63 -5.07 2.83
C PHE A 29 -12.91 -6.58 2.80
N VAL A 30 -11.87 -7.43 2.90
CA VAL A 30 -12.04 -8.89 2.98
C VAL A 30 -12.09 -9.33 4.45
N GLY A 31 -11.19 -8.80 5.28
CA GLY A 31 -11.08 -9.15 6.70
C GLY A 31 -12.03 -8.39 7.62
N GLY A 32 -12.69 -7.33 7.13
CA GLY A 32 -13.65 -6.54 7.90
C GLY A 32 -13.06 -5.78 9.10
N ARG A 33 -11.72 -5.66 9.20
CA ARG A 33 -11.03 -4.94 10.28
C ARG A 33 -10.97 -3.44 9.98
N PRO A 34 -10.90 -2.57 11.00
CA PRO A 34 -10.66 -1.15 10.77
C PRO A 34 -9.26 -0.93 10.18
N LEU A 35 -9.11 0.08 9.31
CA LEU A 35 -7.84 0.34 8.59
C LEU A 35 -6.65 0.52 9.55
N GLY A 36 -6.87 1.14 10.71
CA GLY A 36 -5.83 1.37 11.72
C GLY A 36 -5.23 0.07 12.29
N ASP A 37 -6.01 -1.01 12.32
CA ASP A 37 -5.49 -2.31 12.76
C ASP A 37 -4.68 -3.02 11.67
N CYS A 38 -4.91 -2.71 10.39
CA CYS A 38 -4.22 -3.37 9.28
C CYS A 38 -2.73 -3.07 9.23
N ARG A 39 -2.28 -2.01 9.90
CA ARG A 39 -0.85 -1.67 10.01
C ARG A 39 -0.05 -2.71 10.79
N LYS A 40 -0.72 -3.52 11.64
CA LYS A 40 -0.09 -4.63 12.38
C LYS A 40 0.34 -5.76 11.46
N ASP A 41 -0.23 -5.83 10.25
CA ASP A 41 0.07 -6.88 9.26
C ASP A 41 1.24 -6.47 8.34
N PHE A 42 1.97 -5.40 8.67
CA PHE A 42 3.08 -4.88 7.86
C PHE A 42 4.42 -5.49 8.27
N GLU A 43 5.29 -5.65 7.28
CA GLU A 43 6.65 -6.13 7.49
C GLU A 43 7.53 -5.08 8.20
N PRO A 44 8.57 -5.51 8.92
CA PRO A 44 9.54 -4.59 9.52
C PRO A 44 10.12 -3.60 8.49
N GLY A 45 10.19 -2.32 8.85
CA GLY A 45 10.70 -1.26 7.96
C GLY A 45 9.64 -0.59 7.07
N MET A 46 8.37 -1.00 7.18
CA MET A 46 7.23 -0.34 6.52
C MET A 46 6.62 0.79 7.36
N ASP A 47 7.24 1.19 8.46
CA ASP A 47 6.69 2.15 9.43
C ASP A 47 6.40 3.52 8.84
N LEU A 48 7.12 3.91 7.79
CA LEU A 48 6.94 5.17 7.08
C LEU A 48 5.73 5.17 6.12
N ILE A 49 5.18 4.01 5.81
CA ILE A 49 4.03 3.91 4.89
C ILE A 49 2.78 4.42 5.60
N THR A 50 2.11 5.35 4.93
CA THR A 50 0.82 5.89 5.35
C THR A 50 -0.30 5.32 4.50
N LEU A 51 -1.46 5.12 5.12
CA LEU A 51 -2.64 4.54 4.48
C LEU A 51 -3.77 5.55 4.43
N SER A 52 -4.54 5.48 3.36
CA SER A 52 -5.73 6.28 3.12
C SER A 52 -6.77 5.37 2.49
N GLU A 53 -7.93 5.22 3.12
CA GLU A 53 -9.04 4.49 2.53
C GLU A 53 -9.99 5.43 1.78
N ASP A 54 -10.57 4.91 0.70
CA ASP A 54 -11.74 5.45 0.03
C ASP A 54 -12.83 4.38 0.08
N THR A 55 -13.82 4.58 0.95
CA THR A 55 -14.90 3.62 1.17
C THR A 55 -15.92 3.61 0.03
N ALA A 56 -16.05 4.72 -0.72
CA ALA A 56 -16.96 4.82 -1.85
C ALA A 56 -16.42 4.04 -3.05
N ALA A 57 -15.12 4.19 -3.34
CA ALA A 57 -14.44 3.45 -4.40
C ALA A 57 -14.00 2.03 -3.96
N ARG A 58 -14.16 1.69 -2.68
CA ARG A 58 -13.66 0.46 -2.05
C ARG A 58 -12.16 0.24 -2.31
N SER A 59 -11.37 1.29 -2.15
CA SER A 59 -9.94 1.27 -2.42
C SER A 59 -9.13 1.74 -1.22
N VAL A 60 -7.87 1.31 -1.17
CA VAL A 60 -6.89 1.76 -0.19
C VAL A 60 -5.64 2.20 -0.91
N THR A 61 -5.18 3.41 -0.62
CA THR A 61 -3.93 3.96 -1.11
C THR A 61 -2.87 3.92 -0.01
N ALA A 62 -1.74 3.30 -0.31
CA ALA A 62 -0.53 3.36 0.50
C ALA A 62 0.48 4.33 -0.10
N ARG A 63 1.13 5.12 0.76
CA ARG A 63 2.10 6.14 0.35
C ARG A 63 3.37 6.01 1.16
N PHE A 64 4.50 5.89 0.48
CA PHE A 64 5.81 6.15 1.05
C PHE A 64 6.13 7.65 0.87
N PRO A 65 6.54 8.38 1.93
CA PRO A 65 6.68 9.83 1.88
C PRO A 65 7.50 10.31 0.67
N MET A 66 6.88 11.12 -0.19
CA MET A 66 7.46 11.77 -1.38
C MET A 66 8.07 10.85 -2.46
N VAL A 67 8.13 9.53 -2.27
CA VAL A 67 8.80 8.62 -3.22
C VAL A 67 7.80 7.81 -4.03
N ALA A 68 6.82 7.17 -3.37
CA ALA A 68 5.96 6.20 -4.03
C ALA A 68 4.52 6.24 -3.49
N ARG A 69 3.57 5.98 -4.38
CA ARG A 69 2.16 5.81 -4.04
C ARG A 69 1.58 4.67 -4.84
N GLN A 70 0.83 3.81 -4.17
CA GLN A 70 0.15 2.67 -4.79
C GLN A 70 -1.26 2.55 -4.23
N THR A 71 -2.20 2.12 -5.07
CA THR A 71 -3.61 1.94 -4.70
C THR A 71 -4.02 0.51 -5.00
N ALA A 72 -4.78 -0.10 -4.10
CA ALA A 72 -5.46 -1.35 -4.34
C ALA A 72 -6.98 -1.14 -4.22
N THR A 73 -7.71 -1.69 -5.16
CA THR A 73 -9.17 -1.59 -5.23
C THR A 73 -9.77 -2.97 -5.03
N TYR A 74 -10.70 -3.06 -4.10
CA TYR A 74 -11.45 -4.29 -3.85
C TYR A 74 -12.46 -4.51 -4.97
N ARG A 75 -12.40 -5.70 -5.57
CA ARG A 75 -13.37 -6.18 -6.56
C ARG A 75 -13.93 -7.51 -6.08
N GLU A 76 -15.25 -7.61 -6.06
CA GLU A 76 -15.93 -8.84 -5.67
C GLU A 76 -15.49 -10.02 -6.56
N GLY A 77 -15.22 -11.17 -5.94
CA GLY A 77 -14.64 -12.36 -6.59
C GLY A 77 -13.12 -12.34 -6.77
N TRP A 78 -12.52 -11.19 -7.07
CA TRP A 78 -11.07 -11.06 -7.31
C TRP A 78 -10.28 -10.67 -6.05
N GLY A 79 -10.95 -10.12 -5.05
CA GLY A 79 -10.32 -9.56 -3.85
C GLY A 79 -9.70 -8.19 -4.13
N CYS A 80 -8.61 -7.88 -3.45
CA CYS A 80 -7.91 -6.60 -3.62
C CYS A 80 -6.91 -6.66 -4.77
N VAL A 81 -7.23 -5.92 -5.82
CA VAL A 81 -6.43 -5.82 -7.04
C VAL A 81 -5.65 -4.51 -7.01
N LEU A 82 -4.35 -4.59 -7.27
CA LEU A 82 -3.50 -3.42 -7.33
C LEU A 82 -3.70 -2.66 -8.64
N GLU A 83 -3.70 -1.33 -8.59
CA GLU A 83 -3.61 -0.51 -9.78
C GLU A 83 -2.27 -0.73 -10.50
N PRO A 84 -2.22 -0.52 -11.83
CA PRO A 84 -0.96 -0.57 -12.57
C PRO A 84 0.07 0.39 -11.98
N TRP A 85 1.33 -0.07 -11.90
CA TRP A 85 2.41 0.79 -11.45
C TRP A 85 2.67 1.89 -12.49
N SER A 86 2.37 3.13 -12.13
CA SER A 86 2.84 4.30 -12.88
C SER A 86 4.35 4.43 -12.65
N ARG A 87 5.13 4.30 -13.72
CA ARG A 87 6.58 4.50 -13.72
C ARG A 87 6.93 5.96 -13.93
#